data_AF-A0A836MHQ9-F1
#
_entry.id   AF-A0A836MHQ9-F1
#
_cell.length_a   1.000
_cell.length_b   1.000
_cell.length_c   1.000
_cell.angle_alpha   90.00
_cell.angle_beta   90.00
_cell.angle_gamma   90.00
#
_symmetry.space_group_name_H-M   'P 1'
#
loop_
_entity.id
_entity.type
_entity.pdbx_description
1 polymer ?
#
loop_
_entity_poly.entity_id
_entity_poly.type
_entity_poly.pdbx_seq_one_letter_code
_entity_poly.pdbx_strand_id
1 'polypeptide(L)'
;HAQAVDSQGHISSPTDVTVTVDTTAANLLGSITVPDDLNADGIINASELGTDGSFNARVALGPDAAVGTVVNVNGTDYTVSATDLGNGYITAAIPVTADGPVTIHAQAVDAQGNISSPTDVTVTLDTTAPTVALSDVTTNDSTPELTGTVNDPAATVVVTVNGVNYTAVNNGNGTWTLADNTLPVLTDGPHTVTVTATDPAGNVGTGSAVVTVDTAAANLLGPITVPDDLNADGIINAAELGTDGSFNARVALGPDAVVGTVVNVNGTDYTVNATDLGNGYITAAIPVTADGPITIHAQAVDSQGHISSPTDVIVTVDTLPANLLGAITVPDDLNADGIINASELGTDGSFNARVALGPDAAVGTVVNVNGTDYTVSATDLGNGYITAAIPVTADGP
;
A
#
# COMPACT_ATOMS: atom_id res chain seq x y z
N HIS A 1 -58.86 71.28 27.06
CA HIS A 1 -59.72 72.31 27.64
C HIS A 1 -58.87 73.52 28.02
N ALA A 2 -59.15 74.68 27.44
CA ALA A 2 -58.55 75.95 27.84
C ALA A 2 -59.61 77.05 27.92
N GLN A 3 -59.54 77.86 28.97
CA GLN A 3 -60.35 79.06 29.19
C GLN A 3 -59.43 80.15 29.77
N ALA A 4 -59.71 81.40 29.46
CA ALA A 4 -59.03 82.55 30.04
C ALA A 4 -59.99 83.31 30.97
N VAL A 5 -59.44 83.96 32.00
CA VAL A 5 -60.19 84.84 32.90
C VAL A 5 -59.64 86.25 32.76
N ASP A 6 -60.51 87.23 32.54
CA ASP A 6 -60.09 88.64 32.45
C ASP A 6 -59.86 89.27 33.84
N SER A 7 -59.37 90.52 33.86
CA SER A 7 -59.11 91.26 35.10
C SER A 7 -60.36 91.58 35.93
N GLN A 8 -61.56 91.34 35.39
CA GLN A 8 -62.85 91.58 36.03
C GLN A 8 -63.50 90.27 36.49
N GLY A 9 -62.88 89.12 36.21
CA GLY A 9 -63.35 87.80 36.62
C GLY A 9 -64.28 87.11 35.63
N HIS A 10 -64.48 87.62 34.41
CA HIS A 10 -65.26 86.93 33.39
C HIS A 10 -64.45 85.81 32.76
N ILE A 11 -65.11 84.68 32.52
CA ILE A 11 -64.50 83.47 31.94
C ILE A 11 -64.83 83.42 30.44
N SER A 12 -63.83 83.22 29.59
CA SER A 12 -64.03 83.05 28.15
C SER A 12 -64.76 81.74 27.84
N SER A 13 -65.42 81.66 26.68
CA SER A 13 -65.90 80.37 26.18
C SER A 13 -64.74 79.37 26.08
N PRO A 14 -64.92 78.10 26.50
CA PRO A 14 -63.87 77.10 26.37
C PRO A 14 -63.47 76.86 24.92
N THR A 15 -62.18 76.62 24.73
CA THR A 15 -61.66 75.93 23.55
C THR A 15 -61.28 74.52 23.97
N ASP A 16 -61.94 73.53 23.36
CA ASP A 16 -61.71 72.12 23.64
C ASP A 16 -61.04 71.43 22.45
N VAL A 17 -60.17 70.47 22.78
CA VAL A 17 -59.59 69.52 21.84
C VAL A 17 -59.86 68.14 22.42
N THR A 18 -60.39 67.26 21.58
CA THR A 18 -60.57 65.84 21.89
C THR A 18 -59.51 65.06 21.12
N VAL A 19 -58.83 64.14 21.80
CA VAL A 19 -57.85 63.23 21.20
C VAL A 19 -58.24 61.81 21.59
N THR A 20 -58.22 60.90 20.62
CA THR A 20 -58.30 59.46 20.86
C THR A 20 -56.89 58.92 21.06
N VAL A 21 -56.66 58.21 22.15
CA VAL A 21 -55.37 57.59 22.47
C VAL A 21 -55.51 56.09 22.27
N ASP A 22 -54.66 55.54 21.41
CA ASP A 22 -54.45 54.11 21.25
C ASP A 22 -52.96 53.83 21.46
N THR A 23 -52.68 52.87 22.34
CA THR A 23 -51.31 52.45 22.69
C THR A 23 -51.19 50.94 22.75
N THR A 24 -52.20 50.20 22.29
CA THR A 24 -52.23 48.73 22.38
C THR A 24 -52.04 48.17 20.98
N ALA A 25 -50.95 47.46 20.75
CA ALA A 25 -50.74 46.80 19.47
C ALA A 25 -51.74 45.67 19.24
N ALA A 26 -52.28 45.60 18.02
CA ALA A 26 -53.12 44.49 17.58
C ALA A 26 -52.35 43.16 17.48
N ASN A 27 -53.05 42.03 17.60
CA ASN A 27 -52.49 40.70 17.42
C ASN A 27 -52.42 40.34 15.92
N LEU A 28 -51.42 40.90 15.24
CA LEU A 28 -51.31 40.86 13.78
C LEU A 28 -50.58 39.64 13.22
N LEU A 29 -49.73 38.97 14.01
CA LEU A 29 -48.83 37.91 13.53
C LEU A 29 -48.96 36.63 14.38
N GLY A 30 -48.68 35.50 13.75
CA GLY A 30 -48.46 34.20 14.37
C GLY A 30 -47.03 33.68 14.11
N SER A 31 -46.83 32.36 14.21
CA SER A 31 -45.53 31.72 14.02
C SER A 31 -44.97 31.87 12.60
N ILE A 32 -43.65 31.84 12.48
CA ILE A 32 -42.93 31.72 11.21
C ILE A 32 -42.70 30.23 10.90
N THR A 33 -42.88 29.82 9.64
CA THR A 33 -42.47 28.50 9.13
C THR A 33 -41.59 28.66 7.89
N VAL A 34 -40.71 27.70 7.64
CA VAL A 34 -39.82 27.68 6.47
C VAL A 34 -40.17 26.45 5.63
N PRO A 35 -41.11 26.55 4.68
CA PRO A 35 -41.59 25.40 3.91
C PRO A 35 -40.54 24.76 3.00
N ASP A 36 -39.44 25.47 2.70
CA ASP A 36 -38.37 24.97 1.85
C ASP A 36 -37.38 24.09 2.64
N ASP A 37 -37.44 24.11 3.98
CA ASP A 37 -36.83 23.06 4.83
C ASP A 37 -37.69 21.79 4.67
N LEU A 38 -37.32 20.92 3.73
CA LEU A 38 -38.17 19.81 3.28
C LEU A 38 -38.15 18.65 4.26
N ASN A 39 -37.06 18.50 5.02
CA ASN A 39 -36.84 17.43 5.98
C ASN A 39 -37.14 17.88 7.43
N ALA A 40 -37.42 19.18 7.64
CA ALA A 40 -37.71 19.81 8.93
C ALA A 40 -36.58 19.64 9.97
N ASP A 41 -35.33 19.64 9.50
CA ASP A 41 -34.15 19.56 10.37
C ASP A 41 -33.61 20.93 10.82
N GLY A 42 -34.20 22.02 10.31
CA GLY A 42 -33.82 23.39 10.63
C GLY A 42 -32.59 23.88 9.85
N ILE A 43 -32.13 23.12 8.86
CA ILE A 43 -31.03 23.45 7.97
C ILE A 43 -31.59 23.59 6.54
N ILE A 44 -31.17 24.63 5.82
CA ILE A 44 -31.45 24.79 4.40
C ILE A 44 -30.21 24.38 3.64
N ASN A 45 -30.31 23.27 2.90
CA ASN A 45 -29.22 22.74 2.09
C ASN A 45 -29.18 23.32 0.67
N ALA A 46 -28.18 22.94 -0.12
CA ALA A 46 -28.02 23.43 -1.49
C ALA A 46 -29.19 23.07 -2.42
N SER A 47 -29.91 21.98 -2.14
CA SER A 47 -31.05 21.52 -2.94
C SER A 47 -32.38 22.18 -2.54
N GLU A 48 -32.44 22.66 -1.30
CA GLU A 48 -33.58 23.38 -0.72
C GLU A 48 -33.52 24.88 -1.01
N LEU A 49 -32.31 25.42 -1.20
CA LEU A 49 -32.13 26.81 -1.59
C LEU A 49 -32.61 27.05 -3.03
N GLY A 50 -33.45 28.06 -3.22
CA GLY A 50 -33.90 28.49 -4.53
C GLY A 50 -32.75 28.88 -5.45
N THR A 51 -32.93 28.71 -6.75
CA THR A 51 -31.91 29.08 -7.76
C THR A 51 -31.57 30.57 -7.78
N ASP A 52 -32.39 31.41 -7.14
CA ASP A 52 -32.16 32.84 -6.96
C ASP A 52 -31.37 33.19 -5.69
N GLY A 53 -30.90 32.18 -4.94
CA GLY A 53 -30.15 32.37 -3.70
C GLY A 53 -31.04 32.76 -2.52
N SER A 54 -32.33 32.43 -2.56
CA SER A 54 -33.27 32.67 -1.47
C SER A 54 -34.07 31.42 -1.12
N PHE A 55 -34.61 31.41 0.10
CA PHE A 55 -35.62 30.43 0.52
C PHE A 55 -36.87 31.17 1.02
N ASN A 56 -38.02 30.50 1.00
CA ASN A 56 -39.29 31.07 1.42
C ASN A 56 -39.49 30.94 2.93
N ALA A 57 -39.88 32.04 3.57
CA ALA A 57 -40.42 32.06 4.93
C ALA A 57 -41.90 32.43 4.88
N ARG A 58 -42.73 31.74 5.66
CA ARG A 58 -44.15 32.04 5.82
C ARG A 58 -44.40 32.62 7.20
N VAL A 59 -44.91 33.84 7.26
CA VAL A 59 -45.31 34.47 8.52
C VAL A 59 -46.81 34.32 8.67
N ALA A 60 -47.26 33.56 9.66
CA ALA A 60 -48.69 33.39 9.91
C ALA A 60 -49.34 34.73 10.27
N LEU A 61 -50.57 34.93 9.81
CA LEU A 61 -51.35 36.12 10.11
C LEU A 61 -52.19 35.88 11.37
N GLY A 62 -52.13 36.84 12.29
CA GLY A 62 -52.92 36.85 13.51
C GLY A 62 -54.39 37.18 13.24
N PRO A 63 -55.28 37.00 14.24
CA PRO A 63 -56.72 37.21 14.09
C PRO A 63 -57.10 38.66 13.77
N ASP A 64 -56.25 39.63 14.11
CA ASP A 64 -56.50 41.06 13.86
C ASP A 64 -55.90 41.53 12.53
N ALA A 65 -55.22 40.65 11.78
CA ALA A 65 -54.67 40.99 10.47
C ALA A 65 -55.78 41.27 9.45
N ALA A 66 -55.57 42.28 8.60
CA ALA A 66 -56.51 42.66 7.55
C ALA A 66 -55.76 42.97 6.25
N VAL A 67 -56.50 43.06 5.15
CA VAL A 67 -55.93 43.53 3.87
C VAL A 67 -55.36 44.93 4.06
N GLY A 68 -54.10 45.12 3.68
CA GLY A 68 -53.38 46.37 3.87
C GLY A 68 -52.51 46.42 5.14
N THR A 69 -52.59 45.45 6.06
CA THR A 69 -51.61 45.31 7.14
C THR A 69 -50.21 45.21 6.54
N VAL A 70 -49.26 45.97 7.09
CA VAL A 70 -47.85 45.93 6.65
C VAL A 70 -47.07 45.06 7.63
N VAL A 71 -46.43 44.04 7.11
CA VAL A 71 -45.54 43.12 7.84
C VAL A 71 -44.11 43.37 7.37
N ASN A 72 -43.25 43.81 8.26
CA ASN A 72 -41.82 43.90 8.02
C ASN A 72 -41.18 42.54 8.29
N VAL A 73 -40.52 41.96 7.29
CA VAL A 73 -39.72 40.74 7.41
C VAL A 73 -38.28 41.08 7.05
N ASN A 74 -37.37 40.99 8.02
CA ASN A 74 -35.95 41.33 7.86
C ASN A 74 -35.70 42.69 7.19
N GLY A 75 -36.50 43.70 7.52
CA GLY A 75 -36.39 45.05 6.96
C GLY A 75 -37.12 45.28 5.64
N THR A 76 -37.74 44.24 5.05
CA THR A 76 -38.57 44.37 3.84
C THR A 76 -40.05 44.37 4.21
N ASP A 77 -40.79 45.37 3.72
CA ASP A 77 -42.23 45.50 3.99
C ASP A 77 -43.07 44.70 2.97
N TYR A 78 -43.95 43.86 3.50
CA TYR A 78 -44.94 43.07 2.76
C TYR A 78 -46.34 43.55 3.14
N THR A 79 -47.15 43.92 2.15
CA THR A 79 -48.54 44.33 2.37
C THR A 79 -49.47 43.13 2.23
N VAL A 80 -50.22 42.82 3.27
CA VAL A 80 -51.18 41.70 3.29
C VAL A 80 -52.24 41.89 2.22
N SER A 81 -52.33 40.95 1.30
CA SER A 81 -53.37 40.87 0.27
C SER A 81 -54.56 40.03 0.74
N ALA A 82 -55.66 40.05 -0.04
CA ALA A 82 -56.79 39.16 0.21
C ALA A 82 -56.42 37.67 0.07
N THR A 83 -55.43 37.35 -0.78
CA THR A 83 -54.92 35.98 -0.96
C THR A 83 -54.14 35.53 0.26
N ASP A 84 -53.28 36.40 0.81
CA ASP A 84 -52.50 36.09 2.03
C ASP A 84 -53.44 35.81 3.21
N LEU A 85 -54.49 36.63 3.36
CA LEU A 85 -55.50 36.41 4.40
C LEU A 85 -56.27 35.10 4.19
N GLY A 86 -56.58 34.75 2.94
CA GLY A 86 -57.20 33.46 2.60
C GLY A 86 -56.30 32.26 2.89
N ASN A 87 -54.99 32.41 2.72
CA ASN A 87 -53.98 31.38 3.03
C ASN A 87 -53.64 31.33 4.53
N GLY A 88 -53.86 32.44 5.25
CA GLY A 88 -53.51 32.61 6.66
C GLY A 88 -52.05 33.00 6.90
N TYR A 89 -51.28 33.36 5.87
CA TYR A 89 -49.88 33.77 5.99
C TYR A 89 -49.45 34.65 4.81
N ILE A 90 -48.45 35.49 5.02
CA ILE A 90 -47.65 36.06 3.94
C ILE A 90 -46.46 35.14 3.62
N THR A 91 -45.96 35.19 2.38
CA THR A 91 -44.70 34.53 2.00
C THR A 91 -43.65 35.60 1.71
N ALA A 92 -42.52 35.51 2.38
CA ALA A 92 -41.36 36.36 2.18
C ALA A 92 -40.20 35.53 1.61
N ALA A 93 -39.54 36.02 0.57
CA ALA A 93 -38.29 35.44 0.09
C ALA A 93 -37.13 35.97 0.94
N ILE A 94 -36.36 35.08 1.54
CA ILE A 94 -35.24 35.40 2.42
C ILE A 94 -33.95 35.20 1.61
N PRO A 95 -33.34 36.27 1.09
CA PRO A 95 -32.08 36.16 0.38
C PRO A 95 -30.95 35.81 1.36
N VAL A 96 -30.05 34.94 0.94
CA VAL A 96 -28.87 34.54 1.69
C VAL A 96 -27.62 34.67 0.83
N THR A 97 -26.47 34.89 1.48
CA THR A 97 -25.20 35.12 0.76
C THR A 97 -24.05 34.24 1.24
N ALA A 98 -24.21 33.56 2.38
CA ALA A 98 -23.20 32.70 2.97
C ALA A 98 -23.85 31.73 3.95
N ASP A 99 -23.23 30.56 4.12
CA ASP A 99 -23.62 29.56 5.12
C ASP A 99 -23.52 30.13 6.54
N GLY A 100 -24.33 29.58 7.44
CA GLY A 100 -24.44 30.00 8.83
C GLY A 100 -25.87 30.30 9.27
N PRO A 101 -26.07 30.76 10.51
CA PRO A 101 -27.40 31.03 11.05
C PRO A 101 -28.08 32.20 10.35
N VAL A 102 -29.35 32.00 9.97
CA VAL A 102 -30.23 32.99 9.37
C VAL A 102 -31.41 33.22 10.30
N THR A 103 -31.46 34.40 10.93
CA THR A 103 -32.61 34.82 11.74
C THR A 103 -33.63 35.54 10.86
N ILE A 104 -34.88 35.09 10.94
CA ILE A 104 -36.05 35.69 10.30
C ILE A 104 -36.81 36.41 11.40
N HIS A 105 -36.86 37.73 11.28
CA HIS A 105 -37.52 38.63 12.20
C HIS A 105 -38.74 39.26 11.54
N ALA A 106 -39.92 39.08 12.14
CA ALA A 106 -41.17 39.65 11.65
C ALA A 106 -41.85 40.55 12.70
N GLN A 107 -42.26 41.74 12.28
CA GLN A 107 -43.11 42.66 13.04
C GLN A 107 -44.15 43.28 12.12
N ALA A 108 -45.31 43.66 12.65
CA ALA A 108 -46.35 44.31 11.86
C ALA A 108 -46.83 45.59 12.54
N VAL A 109 -47.33 46.53 11.73
CA VAL A 109 -47.87 47.80 12.20
C VAL A 109 -49.38 47.82 11.96
N ASP A 110 -50.15 48.20 12.97
CA ASP A 110 -51.60 48.39 12.82
C ASP A 110 -51.95 49.75 12.18
N ALA A 111 -53.24 50.01 11.96
CA ALA A 111 -53.71 51.23 11.33
C ALA A 111 -53.48 52.49 12.20
N GLN A 112 -53.23 52.33 13.50
CA GLN A 112 -52.98 53.39 14.47
C GLN A 112 -51.47 53.66 14.65
N GLY A 113 -50.62 52.82 14.04
CA GLY A 113 -49.17 52.93 14.10
C GLY A 113 -48.52 52.17 15.25
N ASN A 114 -49.28 51.33 15.98
CA ASN A 114 -48.69 50.48 17.01
C ASN A 114 -47.97 49.29 16.36
N ILE A 115 -46.84 48.87 16.92
CA ILE A 115 -46.02 47.76 16.43
C ILE A 115 -46.31 46.50 17.25
N SER A 116 -46.57 45.37 16.58
CA SER A 116 -46.75 44.07 17.23
C SER A 116 -45.51 43.64 18.02
N SER A 117 -45.66 42.67 18.92
CA SER A 117 -44.48 41.94 19.39
C SER A 117 -43.78 41.24 18.21
N PRO A 118 -42.44 41.13 18.23
CA PRO A 118 -41.71 40.43 17.19
C PRO A 118 -41.95 38.93 17.25
N THR A 119 -41.93 38.29 16.09
CA THR A 119 -41.82 36.84 15.95
C THR A 119 -40.51 36.53 15.27
N ASP A 120 -39.72 35.65 15.89
CA ASP A 120 -38.40 35.25 15.41
C ASP A 120 -38.32 33.75 15.18
N VAL A 121 -37.68 33.34 14.08
CA VAL A 121 -37.23 31.96 13.83
C VAL A 121 -35.81 32.02 13.30
N THR A 122 -34.96 31.09 13.72
CA THR A 122 -33.62 30.92 13.17
C THR A 122 -33.53 29.56 12.49
N VAL A 123 -33.03 29.55 11.26
CA VAL A 123 -32.60 28.35 10.53
C VAL A 123 -31.09 28.45 10.27
N THR A 124 -30.45 27.36 9.90
CA THR A 124 -29.03 27.39 9.46
C THR A 124 -29.00 27.21 7.95
N LEU A 125 -28.28 28.05 7.22
CA LEU A 125 -27.94 27.77 5.84
C LEU A 125 -26.67 26.93 5.81
N ASP A 126 -26.69 25.81 5.09
CA ASP A 126 -25.50 25.01 4.83
C ASP A 126 -25.59 24.43 3.41
N THR A 127 -24.99 25.12 2.46
CA THR A 127 -25.00 24.73 1.05
C THR A 127 -23.71 24.06 0.60
N THR A 128 -22.76 23.85 1.51
CA THR A 128 -21.40 23.43 1.16
C THR A 128 -21.25 21.92 1.33
N ALA A 129 -21.20 21.21 0.20
CA ALA A 129 -20.89 19.77 0.22
C ALA A 129 -19.49 19.47 0.78
N PRO A 130 -19.32 18.34 1.49
CA PRO A 130 -18.00 17.85 1.87
C PRO A 130 -17.08 17.65 0.66
N THR A 131 -15.79 17.86 0.86
CA THR A 131 -14.74 17.40 -0.05
C THR A 131 -14.17 16.09 0.49
N VAL A 132 -14.21 15.04 -0.33
CA VAL A 132 -13.71 13.69 0.01
C VAL A 132 -12.77 13.19 -1.08
N ALA A 133 -11.70 12.51 -0.70
CA ALA A 133 -10.72 11.98 -1.64
C ALA A 133 -10.06 10.68 -1.11
N LEU A 134 -9.48 9.94 -2.05
CA LEU A 134 -8.59 8.80 -1.88
C LEU A 134 -7.57 8.81 -3.02
N SER A 135 -6.46 8.09 -2.85
CA SER A 135 -5.43 7.93 -3.88
C SER A 135 -5.52 6.54 -4.52
N ASP A 136 -4.98 6.42 -5.73
CA ASP A 136 -4.75 5.12 -6.34
C ASP A 136 -3.77 4.31 -5.47
N VAL A 137 -3.99 3.00 -5.37
CA VAL A 137 -3.12 2.09 -4.61
C VAL A 137 -2.93 0.79 -5.39
N THR A 138 -1.75 0.21 -5.31
CA THR A 138 -1.48 -1.17 -5.72
C THR A 138 -1.10 -1.97 -4.48
N THR A 139 -1.65 -3.16 -4.32
CA THR A 139 -1.50 -3.96 -3.10
C THR A 139 -1.54 -5.45 -3.40
N ASN A 140 -0.82 -6.25 -2.62
CA ASN A 140 -0.92 -7.71 -2.59
C ASN A 140 -1.92 -8.26 -1.57
N ASP A 141 -2.66 -7.36 -0.92
CA ASP A 141 -3.77 -7.73 -0.07
C ASP A 141 -5.07 -7.75 -0.89
N SER A 142 -5.72 -8.90 -0.97
CA SER A 142 -7.01 -9.05 -1.66
C SER A 142 -8.20 -8.44 -0.91
N THR A 143 -8.01 -7.98 0.33
CA THR A 143 -9.05 -7.39 1.18
C THR A 143 -8.58 -6.11 1.89
N PRO A 144 -7.97 -5.15 1.17
CA PRO A 144 -7.15 -4.11 1.77
C PRO A 144 -7.95 -3.12 2.61
N GLU A 145 -7.30 -2.55 3.61
CA GLU A 145 -7.73 -1.28 4.22
C GLU A 145 -7.76 -0.17 3.16
N LEU A 146 -8.82 0.65 3.17
CA LEU A 146 -8.90 1.85 2.34
C LEU A 146 -8.95 3.09 3.21
N THR A 147 -8.11 4.08 2.88
CA THR A 147 -8.04 5.35 3.61
C THR A 147 -8.07 6.54 2.66
N GLY A 148 -8.46 7.69 3.19
CA GLY A 148 -8.49 8.93 2.45
C GLY A 148 -8.77 10.15 3.32
N THR A 149 -9.11 11.27 2.69
CA THR A 149 -9.39 12.54 3.36
C THR A 149 -10.86 12.92 3.26
N VAL A 150 -11.39 13.57 4.29
CA VAL A 150 -12.72 14.20 4.32
C VAL A 150 -12.61 15.49 5.13
N ASN A 151 -13.08 16.62 4.62
CA ASN A 151 -12.92 17.92 5.29
C ASN A 151 -14.02 18.21 6.34
N ASP A 152 -15.15 17.50 6.28
CA ASP A 152 -16.24 17.63 7.24
C ASP A 152 -16.16 16.51 8.30
N PRO A 153 -15.91 16.83 9.58
CA PRO A 153 -15.82 15.84 10.66
C PRO A 153 -17.17 15.24 11.07
N ALA A 154 -18.29 15.83 10.68
CA ALA A 154 -19.64 15.35 10.97
C ALA A 154 -20.25 14.53 9.82
N ALA A 155 -19.63 14.54 8.64
CA ALA A 155 -20.12 13.81 7.48
C ALA A 155 -20.09 12.29 7.68
N THR A 156 -21.12 11.63 7.16
CA THR A 156 -21.16 10.17 6.99
C THR A 156 -20.39 9.78 5.73
N VAL A 157 -19.57 8.72 5.79
CA VAL A 157 -18.74 8.28 4.65
C VAL A 157 -19.15 6.88 4.21
N VAL A 158 -19.41 6.73 2.91
CA VAL A 158 -19.75 5.47 2.26
C VAL A 158 -18.77 5.22 1.13
N VAL A 159 -18.11 4.06 1.15
CA VAL A 159 -17.21 3.59 0.11
C VAL A 159 -17.95 2.58 -0.76
N THR A 160 -17.93 2.78 -2.07
CA THR A 160 -18.53 1.91 -3.07
C THR A 160 -17.43 1.19 -3.83
N VAL A 161 -17.38 -0.14 -3.74
CA VAL A 161 -16.41 -0.98 -4.46
C VAL A 161 -17.19 -1.96 -5.32
N ASN A 162 -16.90 -1.99 -6.63
CA ASN A 162 -17.62 -2.85 -7.61
C ASN A 162 -19.17 -2.73 -7.53
N GLY A 163 -19.68 -1.55 -7.19
CA GLY A 163 -21.12 -1.26 -7.06
C GLY A 163 -21.76 -1.66 -5.73
N VAL A 164 -20.99 -2.13 -4.74
CA VAL A 164 -21.47 -2.45 -3.38
C VAL A 164 -21.03 -1.38 -2.40
N ASN A 165 -21.95 -0.93 -1.54
CA ASN A 165 -21.70 0.12 -0.56
C ASN A 165 -21.23 -0.45 0.78
N TYR A 166 -20.21 0.18 1.35
CA TYR A 166 -19.61 -0.13 2.64
C TYR A 166 -19.54 1.14 3.48
N THR A 167 -20.01 1.09 4.72
CA THR A 167 -19.87 2.22 5.65
C THR A 167 -18.41 2.32 6.11
N ALA A 168 -17.81 3.49 5.90
CA ALA A 168 -16.48 3.80 6.42
C ALA A 168 -16.59 4.68 7.67
N VAL A 169 -15.52 4.70 8.46
CA VAL A 169 -15.40 5.53 9.65
C VAL A 169 -14.85 6.90 9.25
N ASN A 170 -15.59 7.97 9.55
CA ASN A 170 -15.02 9.32 9.57
C ASN A 170 -14.26 9.50 10.89
N ASN A 171 -12.95 9.69 10.82
CA ASN A 171 -12.10 9.73 12.01
C ASN A 171 -12.19 11.09 12.74
N GLY A 172 -12.87 12.08 12.16
CA GLY A 172 -13.05 13.42 12.74
C GLY A 172 -11.78 14.29 12.72
N ASN A 173 -10.66 13.77 12.23
CA ASN A 173 -9.36 14.45 12.15
C ASN A 173 -8.97 14.84 10.71
N GLY A 174 -9.93 14.86 9.78
CA GLY A 174 -9.70 15.11 8.36
C GLY A 174 -9.49 13.85 7.51
N THR A 175 -9.56 12.66 8.12
CA THR A 175 -9.38 11.38 7.43
C THR A 175 -10.58 10.45 7.62
N TRP A 176 -10.70 9.47 6.73
CA TRP A 176 -11.65 8.37 6.88
C TRP A 176 -10.97 7.03 6.60
N THR A 177 -11.56 5.97 7.14
CA THR A 177 -11.03 4.60 7.05
C THR A 177 -12.15 3.60 6.78
N LEU A 178 -12.01 2.78 5.75
CA LEU A 178 -12.69 1.49 5.65
C LEU A 178 -11.71 0.41 6.12
N ALA A 179 -12.03 -0.23 7.23
CA ALA A 179 -11.11 -1.13 7.91
C ALA A 179 -10.69 -2.32 7.03
N ASP A 180 -9.47 -2.79 7.26
CA ASP A 180 -8.93 -4.00 6.67
C ASP A 180 -9.88 -5.21 6.82
N ASN A 181 -9.89 -6.10 5.84
CA ASN A 181 -10.77 -7.28 5.80
C ASN A 181 -12.29 -7.01 5.81
N THR A 182 -12.73 -5.75 5.59
CA THR A 182 -14.17 -5.43 5.45
C THR A 182 -14.71 -5.82 4.07
N LEU A 183 -13.87 -5.70 3.04
CA LEU A 183 -14.21 -6.07 1.68
C LEU A 183 -14.23 -7.61 1.52
N PRO A 184 -15.05 -8.17 0.61
CA PRO A 184 -14.84 -9.54 0.16
C PRO A 184 -13.50 -9.63 -0.57
N VAL A 185 -12.97 -10.84 -0.69
CA VAL A 185 -11.77 -11.13 -1.50
C VAL A 185 -11.97 -10.57 -2.90
N LEU A 186 -11.18 -9.56 -3.23
CA LEU A 186 -11.09 -8.96 -4.55
C LEU A 186 -10.22 -9.83 -5.45
N THR A 187 -10.56 -9.88 -6.73
CA THR A 187 -9.74 -10.57 -7.74
C THR A 187 -8.54 -9.72 -8.13
N ASP A 188 -7.47 -10.33 -8.59
CA ASP A 188 -6.36 -9.55 -9.19
C ASP A 188 -6.86 -8.64 -10.32
N GLY A 189 -6.29 -7.44 -10.38
CA GLY A 189 -6.61 -6.39 -11.33
C GLY A 189 -7.16 -5.11 -10.69
N PRO A 190 -7.54 -4.14 -11.52
CA PRO A 190 -8.03 -2.84 -11.07
C PRO A 190 -9.50 -2.89 -10.62
N HIS A 191 -9.77 -2.25 -9.49
CA HIS A 191 -11.09 -2.03 -8.90
C HIS A 191 -11.34 -0.53 -8.74
N THR A 192 -12.37 -0.02 -9.42
CA THR A 192 -12.81 1.36 -9.21
C THR A 192 -13.50 1.48 -7.85
N VAL A 193 -13.00 2.39 -7.03
CA VAL A 193 -13.56 2.75 -5.74
C VAL A 193 -14.13 4.16 -5.83
N THR A 194 -15.37 4.34 -5.41
CA THR A 194 -16.01 5.66 -5.27
C THR A 194 -16.33 5.89 -3.80
N VAL A 195 -16.01 7.07 -3.29
CA VAL A 195 -16.28 7.43 -1.89
C VAL A 195 -17.24 8.60 -1.90
N THR A 196 -18.30 8.48 -1.11
CA THR A 196 -19.34 9.49 -0.95
C THR A 196 -19.33 9.96 0.49
N ALA A 197 -19.30 11.27 0.70
CA ALA A 197 -19.43 11.91 2.00
C ALA A 197 -20.69 12.77 2.02
N THR A 198 -21.56 12.58 3.01
CA THR A 198 -22.81 13.34 3.17
C THR A 198 -22.78 14.05 4.52
N ASP A 199 -22.88 15.37 4.51
CA ASP A 199 -22.92 16.19 5.73
C ASP A 199 -24.28 16.08 6.45
N PRO A 200 -24.45 16.69 7.65
CA PRO A 200 -25.72 16.70 8.37
C PRO A 200 -26.86 17.42 7.64
N ALA A 201 -26.55 18.39 6.77
CA ALA A 201 -27.54 19.12 5.96
C ALA A 201 -28.03 18.29 4.75
N GLY A 202 -27.34 17.20 4.42
CA GLY A 202 -27.63 16.33 3.29
C GLY A 202 -26.89 16.72 1.99
N ASN A 203 -25.94 17.67 2.02
CA ASN A 203 -25.11 17.94 0.86
C ASN A 203 -24.11 16.78 0.66
N VAL A 204 -23.83 16.46 -0.61
CA VAL A 204 -23.08 15.26 -0.99
C VAL A 204 -21.81 15.61 -1.76
N GLY A 205 -20.68 15.15 -1.24
CA GLY A 205 -19.37 15.13 -1.90
C GLY A 205 -19.00 13.74 -2.42
N THR A 206 -18.29 13.66 -3.55
CA THR A 206 -17.80 12.39 -4.10
C THR A 206 -16.34 12.47 -4.53
N GLY A 207 -15.62 11.36 -4.41
CA GLY A 207 -14.26 11.14 -4.91
C GLY A 207 -14.10 9.72 -5.44
N SER A 208 -13.10 9.49 -6.30
CA SER A 208 -12.83 8.16 -6.85
C SER A 208 -11.34 7.91 -7.07
N ALA A 209 -10.93 6.65 -6.94
CA ALA A 209 -9.61 6.16 -7.32
C ALA A 209 -9.69 4.69 -7.74
N VAL A 210 -8.55 4.14 -8.14
CA VAL A 210 -8.36 2.73 -8.51
C VAL A 210 -7.51 2.02 -7.46
N VAL A 211 -8.05 0.92 -6.93
CA VAL A 211 -7.29 -0.07 -6.14
C VAL A 211 -6.93 -1.21 -7.08
N THR A 212 -5.64 -1.44 -7.30
CA THR A 212 -5.16 -2.58 -8.10
C THR A 212 -4.68 -3.67 -7.17
N VAL A 213 -5.37 -4.81 -7.18
CA VAL A 213 -4.95 -6.00 -6.42
C VAL A 213 -4.02 -6.83 -7.30
N ASP A 214 -2.89 -7.23 -6.75
CA ASP A 214 -1.92 -8.11 -7.41
C ASP A 214 -1.38 -9.09 -6.37
N THR A 215 -1.95 -10.29 -6.32
CA THR A 215 -1.56 -11.36 -5.39
C THR A 215 -0.61 -12.40 -6.00
N ALA A 216 -0.29 -12.25 -7.29
CA ALA A 216 0.52 -13.19 -8.02
C ALA A 216 2.00 -12.86 -7.85
N ALA A 217 2.80 -13.84 -7.40
CA ALA A 217 4.26 -13.69 -7.40
C ALA A 217 4.78 -13.62 -8.83
N ALA A 218 5.60 -12.61 -9.13
CA ALA A 218 6.25 -12.49 -10.43
C ALA A 218 7.23 -13.65 -10.72
N ASN A 219 7.33 -14.07 -11.98
CA ASN A 219 8.30 -15.06 -12.43
C ASN A 219 9.66 -14.39 -12.69
N LEU A 220 10.39 -14.13 -11.61
CA LEU A 220 11.62 -13.34 -11.62
C LEU A 220 12.89 -14.13 -11.94
N LEU A 221 12.92 -15.45 -11.70
CA LEU A 221 14.12 -16.27 -11.78
C LEU A 221 13.92 -17.51 -12.65
N GLY A 222 15.00 -17.96 -13.28
CA GLY A 222 15.15 -19.24 -13.96
C GLY A 222 16.23 -20.11 -13.31
N PRO A 223 16.72 -21.15 -14.01
CA PRO A 223 17.69 -22.09 -13.44
C PRO A 223 19.04 -21.43 -13.12
N ILE A 224 19.74 -22.01 -12.14
CA ILE A 224 21.13 -21.66 -11.83
C ILE A 224 22.05 -22.53 -12.71
N THR A 225 23.11 -21.91 -13.25
CA THR A 225 24.18 -22.60 -13.97
C THR A 225 25.54 -22.21 -13.38
N VAL A 226 26.52 -23.12 -13.44
CA VAL A 226 27.88 -22.88 -12.97
C VAL A 226 28.82 -22.99 -14.17
N PRO A 227 29.12 -21.88 -14.87
CA PRO A 227 29.97 -21.91 -16.07
C PRO A 227 31.42 -22.35 -15.81
N ASP A 228 31.88 -22.30 -14.57
CA ASP A 228 33.24 -22.70 -14.19
C ASP A 228 33.37 -24.22 -14.02
N ASP A 229 32.26 -24.97 -13.94
CA ASP A 229 32.22 -26.43 -14.11
C ASP A 229 32.35 -26.72 -15.62
N LEU A 230 33.59 -26.91 -16.08
CA LEU A 230 33.91 -26.94 -17.50
C LEU A 230 33.49 -28.24 -18.18
N ASN A 231 33.37 -29.32 -17.41
CA ASN A 231 33.02 -30.65 -17.92
C ASN A 231 31.56 -31.05 -17.58
N ALA A 232 30.85 -30.20 -16.82
CA ALA A 232 29.47 -30.38 -16.38
C ALA A 232 29.24 -31.66 -15.56
N ASP A 233 30.25 -32.08 -14.78
CA ASP A 233 30.17 -33.25 -13.90
C ASP A 233 29.63 -32.93 -12.50
N GLY A 234 29.37 -31.64 -12.20
CA GLY A 234 28.86 -31.16 -10.92
C GLY A 234 29.92 -31.04 -9.83
N ILE A 235 31.21 -31.21 -10.18
CA ILE A 235 32.36 -31.07 -9.31
C ILE A 235 33.19 -29.88 -9.77
N ILE A 236 33.54 -28.99 -8.83
CA ILE A 236 34.52 -27.93 -9.05
C ILE A 236 35.85 -28.40 -8.50
N ASN A 237 36.80 -28.69 -9.40
CA ASN A 237 38.16 -29.08 -9.04
C ASN A 237 39.09 -27.88 -8.83
N ALA A 238 40.33 -28.15 -8.39
CA ALA A 238 41.32 -27.10 -8.12
C ALA A 238 41.66 -26.21 -9.34
N ALA A 239 41.57 -26.74 -10.56
CA ALA A 239 41.82 -25.97 -11.77
C ALA A 239 40.63 -25.07 -12.13
N GLU A 240 39.41 -25.57 -11.93
CA GLU A 240 38.15 -24.85 -12.18
C GLU A 240 37.89 -23.75 -11.16
N LEU A 241 38.22 -23.98 -9.88
CA LEU A 241 38.13 -22.96 -8.83
C LEU A 241 39.12 -21.80 -9.03
N GLY A 242 40.20 -22.03 -9.78
CA GLY A 242 41.23 -21.04 -10.00
C GLY A 242 41.93 -20.58 -8.71
N THR A 243 42.54 -19.39 -8.77
CA THR A 243 43.38 -18.86 -7.67
C THR A 243 42.67 -17.85 -6.77
N ASP A 244 41.46 -17.41 -7.13
CA ASP A 244 40.71 -16.42 -6.36
C ASP A 244 39.84 -17.05 -5.25
N GLY A 245 39.72 -18.39 -5.23
CA GLY A 245 39.00 -19.14 -4.21
C GLY A 245 37.48 -19.02 -4.34
N SER A 246 36.98 -18.72 -5.53
CA SER A 246 35.55 -18.63 -5.81
C SER A 246 35.21 -19.18 -7.18
N PHE A 247 33.96 -19.58 -7.38
CA PHE A 247 33.44 -19.88 -8.71
C PHE A 247 32.19 -19.03 -8.98
N ASN A 248 31.85 -18.84 -10.25
CA ASN A 248 30.71 -18.06 -10.66
C ASN A 248 29.45 -18.93 -10.73
N ALA A 249 28.38 -18.46 -10.09
CA ALA A 249 27.03 -18.94 -10.29
C ALA A 249 26.24 -17.93 -11.14
N ARG A 250 25.61 -18.40 -12.20
CA ARG A 250 24.71 -17.59 -13.03
C ARG A 250 23.27 -17.95 -12.71
N VAL A 251 22.51 -17.01 -12.17
CA VAL A 251 21.08 -17.17 -11.93
C VAL A 251 20.35 -16.58 -13.13
N ALA A 252 19.66 -17.42 -13.92
CA ALA A 252 18.87 -16.94 -15.03
C ALA A 252 17.76 -16.01 -14.55
N LEU A 253 17.48 -14.96 -15.32
CA LEU A 253 16.38 -14.04 -15.07
C LEU A 253 15.12 -14.55 -15.76
N GLY A 254 14.02 -14.53 -15.03
CA GLY A 254 12.70 -14.87 -15.55
C GLY A 254 12.13 -13.74 -16.43
N PRO A 255 11.01 -14.00 -17.13
CA PRO A 255 10.41 -13.05 -18.08
C PRO A 255 9.92 -11.75 -17.43
N ASP A 256 9.62 -11.77 -16.12
CA ASP A 256 9.11 -10.62 -15.38
C ASP A 256 10.22 -9.81 -14.71
N ALA A 257 11.47 -10.26 -14.83
CA ALA A 257 12.61 -9.53 -14.29
C ALA A 257 12.82 -8.21 -15.05
N VAL A 258 13.09 -7.14 -14.30
CA VAL A 258 13.36 -5.81 -14.83
C VAL A 258 14.62 -5.22 -14.19
N VAL A 259 15.15 -4.14 -14.76
CA VAL A 259 16.24 -3.39 -14.10
C VAL A 259 15.77 -2.93 -12.73
N GLY A 260 16.56 -3.20 -11.70
CA GLY A 260 16.23 -2.91 -10.30
C GLY A 260 15.68 -4.10 -9.52
N THR A 261 15.31 -5.23 -10.16
CA THR A 261 14.98 -6.47 -9.44
C THR A 261 16.15 -6.86 -8.54
N VAL A 262 15.87 -7.22 -7.28
CA VAL A 262 16.89 -7.67 -6.33
C VAL A 262 16.83 -9.19 -6.23
N VAL A 263 17.97 -9.83 -6.50
CA VAL A 263 18.16 -11.28 -6.39
C VAL A 263 19.09 -11.56 -5.23
N ASN A 264 18.60 -12.26 -4.22
CA ASN A 264 19.42 -12.76 -3.12
C ASN A 264 20.04 -14.10 -3.53
N VAL A 265 21.37 -14.19 -3.50
CA VAL A 265 22.13 -15.43 -3.71
C VAL A 265 22.94 -15.73 -2.46
N ASN A 266 22.61 -16.83 -1.77
CA ASN A 266 23.27 -17.23 -0.51
C ASN A 266 23.37 -16.10 0.53
N GLY A 267 22.35 -15.25 0.63
CA GLY A 267 22.32 -14.12 1.58
C GLY A 267 22.95 -12.82 1.06
N THR A 268 23.51 -12.79 -0.15
CA THR A 268 24.02 -11.56 -0.78
C THR A 268 23.04 -11.05 -1.83
N ASP A 269 22.70 -9.76 -1.76
CA ASP A 269 21.78 -9.12 -2.71
C ASP A 269 22.51 -8.61 -3.96
N TYR A 270 21.97 -8.96 -5.12
CA TYR A 270 22.41 -8.52 -6.43
C TYR A 270 21.28 -7.76 -7.13
N THR A 271 21.49 -6.48 -7.44
CA THR A 271 20.51 -5.68 -8.19
C THR A 271 20.72 -5.84 -9.69
N VAL A 272 19.71 -6.33 -10.40
CA VAL A 272 19.69 -6.51 -11.85
C VAL A 272 19.92 -5.17 -12.54
N ASN A 273 20.99 -5.07 -13.33
CA ASN A 273 21.26 -3.92 -14.19
C ASN A 273 20.91 -4.22 -15.66
N ALA A 274 21.06 -3.22 -16.54
CA ALA A 274 20.73 -3.36 -17.96
C ALA A 274 21.58 -4.43 -18.70
N THR A 275 22.82 -4.65 -18.27
CA THR A 275 23.70 -5.68 -18.83
C THR A 275 23.23 -7.08 -18.41
N ASP A 276 22.87 -7.25 -17.13
CA ASP A 276 22.34 -8.52 -16.62
C ASP A 276 21.06 -8.91 -17.36
N LEU A 277 20.15 -7.95 -17.54
CA LEU A 277 18.91 -8.16 -18.28
C LEU A 277 19.16 -8.48 -19.76
N GLY A 278 20.13 -7.80 -20.38
CA GLY A 278 20.55 -8.09 -21.76
C GLY A 278 21.18 -9.47 -21.93
N ASN A 279 21.90 -9.96 -20.91
CA ASN A 279 22.49 -11.30 -20.88
C ASN A 279 21.48 -12.40 -20.48
N GLY A 280 20.40 -12.02 -19.79
CA GLY A 280 19.38 -12.94 -19.26
C GLY A 280 19.78 -13.62 -17.95
N TYR A 281 20.81 -13.15 -17.24
CA TYR A 281 21.23 -13.70 -15.95
C TYR A 281 22.02 -12.68 -15.13
N ILE A 282 21.99 -12.80 -13.80
CA ILE A 282 23.00 -12.19 -12.92
C ILE A 282 24.17 -13.17 -12.73
N THR A 283 25.35 -12.65 -12.40
CA THR A 283 26.51 -13.48 -12.00
C THR A 283 26.87 -13.19 -10.55
N ALA A 284 26.86 -14.23 -9.72
CA ALA A 284 27.27 -14.20 -8.33
C ALA A 284 28.58 -14.98 -8.15
N ALA A 285 29.56 -14.38 -7.47
CA ALA A 285 30.78 -15.09 -7.08
C ALA A 285 30.52 -15.85 -5.78
N ILE A 286 30.70 -17.18 -5.80
CA ILE A 286 30.48 -18.07 -4.67
C ILE A 286 31.85 -18.37 -4.05
N PRO A 287 32.16 -17.80 -2.87
CA PRO A 287 33.41 -18.08 -2.19
C PRO A 287 33.43 -19.52 -1.64
N VAL A 288 34.56 -20.19 -1.81
CA VAL A 288 34.80 -21.55 -1.33
C VAL A 288 35.73 -21.49 -0.13
N THR A 289 35.28 -22.03 1.01
CA THR A 289 36.06 -22.06 2.26
C THR A 289 36.54 -23.47 2.64
N ALA A 290 35.95 -24.51 2.06
CA ALA A 290 36.33 -25.91 2.23
C ALA A 290 35.76 -26.76 1.08
N ASP A 291 36.38 -27.92 0.85
CA ASP A 291 35.84 -28.97 -0.02
C ASP A 291 34.55 -29.56 0.56
N GLY A 292 33.69 -30.05 -0.32
CA GLY A 292 32.39 -30.63 0.00
C GLY A 292 31.23 -29.99 -0.79
N PRO A 293 29.99 -30.40 -0.49
CA PRO A 293 28.82 -29.87 -1.16
C PRO A 293 28.53 -28.42 -0.76
N ILE A 294 28.30 -27.57 -1.76
CA ILE A 294 27.85 -26.19 -1.63
C ILE A 294 26.47 -26.07 -2.28
N THR A 295 25.47 -25.67 -1.49
CA THR A 295 24.16 -25.29 -2.02
C THR A 295 24.18 -23.83 -2.42
N ILE A 296 23.78 -23.56 -3.66
CA ILE A 296 23.52 -22.23 -4.19
C ILE A 296 22.02 -22.04 -4.15
N HIS A 297 21.59 -21.08 -3.35
CA HIS A 297 20.20 -20.74 -3.11
C HIS A 297 19.92 -19.35 -3.65
N ALA A 298 18.96 -19.23 -4.56
CA ALA A 298 18.54 -17.94 -5.13
C ALA A 298 17.05 -17.68 -4.95
N GLN A 299 16.72 -16.47 -4.51
CA GLN A 299 15.35 -15.94 -4.43
C GLN A 299 15.33 -14.47 -4.86
N ALA A 300 14.20 -14.00 -5.38
CA ALA A 300 14.00 -12.60 -5.74
C ALA A 300 12.67 -12.09 -5.17
N VAL A 301 12.58 -10.78 -4.97
CA VAL A 301 11.36 -10.12 -4.48
C VAL A 301 10.82 -9.17 -5.54
N ASP A 302 9.52 -9.23 -5.79
CA ASP A 302 8.86 -8.32 -6.73
C ASP A 302 8.48 -6.97 -6.08
N SER A 303 7.92 -6.07 -6.87
CA SER A 303 7.53 -4.73 -6.40
C SER A 303 6.41 -4.72 -5.35
N GLN A 304 5.63 -5.80 -5.26
CA GLN A 304 4.57 -5.97 -4.26
C GLN A 304 5.06 -6.75 -3.03
N GLY A 305 6.34 -7.14 -3.00
CA GLY A 305 6.93 -7.86 -1.89
C GLY A 305 6.73 -9.37 -1.93
N HIS A 306 6.22 -9.95 -3.03
CA HIS A 306 6.19 -11.40 -3.15
C HIS A 306 7.58 -11.94 -3.38
N ILE A 307 7.87 -13.06 -2.73
CA ILE A 307 9.13 -13.78 -2.89
C ILE A 307 8.95 -14.87 -3.93
N SER A 308 9.85 -14.94 -4.91
CA SER A 308 9.86 -15.98 -5.93
C SER A 308 10.00 -17.36 -5.29
N SER A 309 9.59 -18.41 -6.01
CA SER A 309 10.01 -19.76 -5.62
C SER A 309 11.55 -19.84 -5.61
N PRO A 310 12.16 -20.49 -4.61
CA PRO A 310 13.60 -20.61 -4.56
C PRO A 310 14.10 -21.49 -5.71
N THR A 311 15.23 -21.10 -6.28
CA THR A 311 16.00 -21.94 -7.20
C THR A 311 17.26 -22.41 -6.50
N ASP A 312 17.41 -23.73 -6.39
CA ASP A 312 18.54 -24.36 -5.71
C ASP A 312 19.35 -25.22 -6.68
N VAL A 313 20.67 -25.14 -6.57
CA VAL A 313 21.61 -26.06 -7.21
C VAL A 313 22.66 -26.47 -6.17
N ILE A 314 23.03 -27.74 -6.14
CA ILE A 314 24.15 -28.24 -5.33
C ILE A 314 25.32 -28.54 -6.26
N VAL A 315 26.49 -28.04 -5.88
CA VAL A 315 27.77 -28.29 -6.55
C VAL A 315 28.72 -28.84 -5.51
N THR A 316 29.53 -29.83 -5.87
CA THR A 316 30.56 -30.35 -4.97
C THR A 316 31.88 -29.68 -5.29
N VAL A 317 32.56 -29.10 -4.29
CA VAL A 317 33.96 -28.70 -4.45
C VAL A 317 34.84 -29.84 -4.01
N ASP A 318 35.80 -30.23 -4.85
CA ASP A 318 36.84 -31.20 -4.50
C ASP A 318 38.17 -30.75 -5.10
N THR A 319 38.98 -30.07 -4.29
CA THR A 319 40.26 -29.50 -4.73
C THR A 319 41.45 -30.37 -4.39
N LEU A 320 41.24 -31.47 -3.67
CA LEU A 320 42.31 -32.36 -3.22
C LEU A 320 42.57 -33.47 -4.25
N PRO A 321 43.82 -33.66 -4.69
CA PRO A 321 44.17 -34.84 -5.47
C PRO A 321 43.93 -36.12 -4.68
N ALA A 322 43.41 -37.16 -5.33
CA ALA A 322 43.29 -38.48 -4.72
C ALA A 322 44.66 -38.99 -4.23
N ASN A 323 44.69 -39.52 -3.02
CA ASN A 323 45.87 -40.11 -2.40
C ASN A 323 46.00 -41.58 -2.85
N LEU A 324 46.51 -41.75 -4.06
CA LEU A 324 46.58 -43.06 -4.72
C LEU A 324 47.82 -43.89 -4.34
N LEU A 325 48.92 -43.26 -3.93
CA LEU A 325 50.22 -43.92 -3.72
C LEU A 325 50.87 -43.51 -2.40
N GLY A 326 51.58 -44.44 -1.79
CA GLY A 326 52.43 -44.25 -0.61
C GLY A 326 53.91 -44.45 -0.90
N ALA A 327 54.69 -44.78 0.13
CA ALA A 327 56.13 -44.97 0.02
C ALA A 327 56.52 -46.14 -0.90
N ILE A 328 57.68 -46.01 -1.54
CA ILE A 328 58.33 -47.11 -2.27
C ILE A 328 59.28 -47.83 -1.32
N THR A 329 59.22 -49.15 -1.30
CA THR A 329 60.17 -50.01 -0.56
C THR A 329 60.81 -50.99 -1.51
N VAL A 330 62.06 -51.36 -1.23
CA VAL A 330 62.79 -52.38 -1.97
C VAL A 330 63.03 -53.54 -1.02
N PRO A 331 62.10 -54.51 -0.89
CA PRO A 331 62.25 -55.62 0.04
C PRO A 331 63.47 -56.52 -0.24
N ASP A 332 64.01 -56.43 -1.46
CA ASP A 332 65.18 -57.19 -1.87
C ASP A 332 66.49 -56.55 -1.35
N ASP A 333 66.47 -55.29 -0.87
CA ASP A 333 67.55 -54.71 -0.06
C ASP A 333 67.45 -55.27 1.36
N LEU A 334 68.15 -56.38 1.60
CA LEU A 334 67.99 -57.17 2.82
C LEU A 334 68.61 -56.51 4.06
N ASN A 335 69.61 -55.66 3.85
CA ASN A 335 70.32 -54.99 4.94
C ASN A 335 69.91 -53.51 5.10
N ALA A 336 69.05 -53.01 4.20
CA ALA A 336 68.54 -51.65 4.17
C ALA A 336 69.65 -50.57 4.09
N ASP A 337 70.75 -50.87 3.41
CA ASP A 337 71.86 -49.95 3.20
C ASP A 337 71.70 -49.07 1.94
N GLY A 338 70.65 -49.32 1.15
CA GLY A 338 70.34 -48.60 -0.08
C GLY A 338 71.12 -49.08 -1.30
N ILE A 339 71.82 -50.22 -1.22
CA ILE A 339 72.60 -50.80 -2.30
C ILE A 339 72.12 -52.23 -2.59
N ILE A 340 71.60 -52.47 -3.80
CA ILE A 340 71.31 -53.83 -4.27
C ILE A 340 72.60 -54.48 -4.75
N ASN A 341 73.09 -55.46 -3.99
CA ASN A 341 74.26 -56.25 -4.36
C ASN A 341 73.88 -57.49 -5.18
N ALA A 342 74.89 -58.19 -5.72
CA ALA A 342 74.68 -59.35 -6.59
C ALA A 342 73.94 -60.54 -5.91
N SER A 343 73.91 -60.59 -4.57
CA SER A 343 73.15 -61.61 -3.83
C SER A 343 71.70 -61.22 -3.55
N GLU A 344 71.37 -59.94 -3.69
CA GLU A 344 70.04 -59.36 -3.53
C GLU A 344 69.31 -59.21 -4.87
N LEU A 345 70.05 -59.23 -5.97
CA LEU A 345 69.48 -59.27 -7.32
C LEU A 345 68.85 -60.64 -7.60
N GLY A 346 67.63 -60.63 -8.15
CA GLY A 346 66.96 -61.82 -8.65
C GLY A 346 67.78 -62.52 -9.73
N THR A 347 67.57 -63.83 -9.89
CA THR A 347 68.27 -64.64 -10.91
C THR A 347 68.01 -64.19 -12.35
N ASP A 348 66.98 -63.37 -12.56
CA ASP A 348 66.61 -62.74 -13.82
C ASP A 348 67.26 -61.35 -14.02
N GLY A 349 68.10 -60.91 -13.08
CA GLY A 349 68.77 -59.61 -13.13
C GLY A 349 67.88 -58.44 -12.71
N SER A 350 66.76 -58.70 -12.00
CA SER A 350 65.86 -57.67 -11.50
C SER A 350 65.75 -57.67 -9.98
N PHE A 351 65.31 -56.56 -9.40
CA PHE A 351 64.86 -56.51 -8.01
C PHE A 351 63.41 -56.03 -7.94
N ASN A 352 62.70 -56.35 -6.87
CA ASN A 352 61.33 -55.94 -6.66
C ASN A 352 61.26 -54.57 -5.96
N ALA A 353 60.56 -53.63 -6.59
CA ALA A 353 60.10 -52.41 -5.95
C ALA A 353 58.62 -52.57 -5.57
N ARG A 354 58.29 -52.31 -4.30
CA ARG A 354 56.91 -52.26 -3.82
C ARG A 354 56.47 -50.83 -3.67
N VAL A 355 55.46 -50.42 -4.44
CA VAL A 355 54.82 -49.10 -4.30
C VAL A 355 53.61 -49.28 -3.41
N ALA A 356 53.64 -48.72 -2.21
CA ALA A 356 52.47 -48.75 -1.33
C ALA A 356 51.29 -48.07 -2.02
N LEU A 357 50.11 -48.64 -1.86
CA LEU A 357 48.87 -48.05 -2.34
C LEU A 357 48.33 -47.11 -1.25
N GLY A 358 47.96 -45.91 -1.69
CA GLY A 358 47.30 -44.95 -0.82
C GLY A 358 45.85 -45.36 -0.52
N PRO A 359 45.19 -44.69 0.44
CA PRO A 359 43.83 -45.02 0.86
C PRO A 359 42.79 -44.88 -0.25
N ASP A 360 43.05 -44.08 -1.28
CA ASP A 360 42.11 -43.84 -2.38
C ASP A 360 42.37 -44.75 -3.59
N ALA A 361 43.37 -45.63 -3.52
CA ALA A 361 43.65 -46.58 -4.59
C ALA A 361 42.50 -47.59 -4.73
N ALA A 362 42.13 -47.91 -5.97
CA ALA A 362 41.10 -48.88 -6.29
C ALA A 362 41.59 -49.87 -7.35
N VAL A 363 40.87 -50.98 -7.51
CA VAL A 363 41.12 -51.91 -8.62
C VAL A 363 40.96 -51.16 -9.94
N GLY A 364 41.96 -51.26 -10.81
CA GLY A 364 42.01 -50.50 -12.07
C GLY A 364 42.82 -49.21 -12.02
N THR A 365 43.25 -48.73 -10.84
CA THR A 365 44.24 -47.64 -10.75
C THR A 365 45.50 -48.04 -11.51
N VAL A 366 46.02 -47.16 -12.38
CA VAL A 366 47.25 -47.40 -13.13
C VAL A 366 48.41 -46.70 -12.44
N VAL A 367 49.45 -47.46 -12.10
CA VAL A 367 50.68 -46.96 -11.47
C VAL A 367 51.81 -47.11 -12.47
N ASN A 368 52.41 -46.00 -12.88
CA ASN A 368 53.60 -46.04 -13.73
C ASN A 368 54.86 -46.20 -12.87
N VAL A 369 55.61 -47.28 -13.08
CA VAL A 369 56.91 -47.50 -12.44
C VAL A 369 57.97 -47.60 -13.54
N ASN A 370 58.87 -46.62 -13.58
CA ASN A 370 59.95 -46.51 -14.58
C ASN A 370 59.48 -46.67 -16.04
N GLY A 371 58.34 -46.05 -16.39
CA GLY A 371 57.79 -46.09 -17.75
C GLY A 371 56.95 -47.32 -18.07
N THR A 372 56.78 -48.25 -17.13
CA THR A 372 55.89 -49.41 -17.26
C THR A 372 54.63 -49.20 -16.41
N ASP A 373 53.46 -49.38 -17.03
CA ASP A 373 52.18 -49.26 -16.35
C ASP A 373 51.77 -50.57 -15.67
N TYR A 374 51.45 -50.49 -14.38
CA TYR A 374 50.93 -51.58 -13.57
C TYR A 374 49.50 -51.24 -13.16
N THR A 375 48.54 -52.09 -13.52
CA THR A 375 47.14 -51.92 -13.11
C THR A 375 46.92 -52.62 -11.76
N VAL A 376 46.46 -51.87 -10.77
CA VAL A 376 46.14 -52.38 -9.42
C VAL A 376 45.07 -53.46 -9.51
N SER A 377 45.41 -54.67 -9.05
CA SER A 377 44.47 -55.78 -8.91
C SER A 377 43.85 -55.83 -7.51
N ALA A 378 42.81 -56.67 -7.32
CA ALA A 378 42.24 -56.90 -6.00
C ALA A 378 43.25 -57.50 -5.01
N THR A 379 44.22 -58.28 -5.50
CA THR A 379 45.30 -58.84 -4.68
C THR A 379 46.27 -57.74 -4.23
N ASP A 380 46.62 -56.81 -5.10
CA ASP A 380 47.50 -55.68 -4.75
C ASP A 380 46.86 -54.79 -3.69
N LEU A 381 45.56 -54.50 -3.83
CA LEU A 381 44.81 -53.73 -2.83
C LEU A 381 44.73 -54.45 -1.48
N GLY A 382 44.53 -55.77 -1.48
CA GLY A 382 44.56 -56.59 -0.26
C GLY A 382 45.94 -56.64 0.41
N ASN A 383 47.02 -56.56 -0.38
CA ASN A 383 48.39 -56.48 0.12
C ASN A 383 48.80 -55.06 0.55
N GLY A 384 48.12 -54.03 0.05
CA GLY A 384 48.44 -52.62 0.28
C GLY A 384 49.58 -52.09 -0.58
N TYR A 385 50.04 -52.82 -1.60
CA TYR A 385 51.09 -52.39 -2.52
C TYR A 385 51.01 -53.14 -3.85
N ILE A 386 51.47 -52.50 -4.93
CA ILE A 386 51.86 -53.23 -6.16
C ILE A 386 53.33 -53.65 -6.07
N THR A 387 53.70 -54.72 -6.76
CA THR A 387 55.11 -55.12 -6.92
C THR A 387 55.54 -54.97 -8.38
N ALA A 388 56.57 -54.17 -8.62
CA ALA A 388 57.19 -53.98 -9.92
C ALA A 388 58.59 -54.60 -9.92
N ALA A 389 58.86 -55.47 -10.90
CA ALA A 389 60.21 -56.01 -11.12
C ALA A 389 61.03 -54.99 -11.93
N ILE A 390 62.11 -54.50 -11.35
CA ILE A 390 62.99 -53.48 -11.92
C ILE A 390 64.26 -54.16 -12.46
N PRO A 391 64.44 -54.24 -13.79
CA PRO A 391 65.65 -54.83 -14.37
C PRO A 391 66.87 -53.94 -14.16
N VAL A 392 67.98 -54.51 -13.71
CA VAL A 392 69.27 -53.82 -13.57
C VAL A 392 70.09 -54.07 -14.83
N THR A 393 70.46 -52.99 -15.54
CA THR A 393 71.17 -53.07 -16.82
C THR A 393 72.64 -52.66 -16.75
N ALA A 394 73.06 -51.99 -15.68
CA ALA A 394 74.44 -51.61 -15.39
C ALA A 394 74.62 -51.23 -13.90
N ASP A 395 75.85 -51.25 -13.39
CA ASP A 395 76.20 -50.72 -12.07
C ASP A 395 76.13 -49.18 -12.05
N GLY A 396 75.53 -48.60 -11.01
CA GLY A 396 75.41 -47.15 -10.83
C GLY A 396 74.15 -46.73 -10.08
N PRO A 397 73.98 -45.42 -9.80
CA PRO A 397 72.75 -44.87 -9.24
C PRO A 397 71.56 -44.90 -10.22
#